data_AF-A0A2T0PWD5-F1
#
_entry.id   AF-A0A2T0PWD5-F1
#
_cell.length_a   1.000
_cell.length_b   1.000
_cell.length_c   1.000
_cell.angle_alpha   90.00
_cell.angle_beta   90.00
_cell.angle_gamma   90.00
#
_symmetry.space_group_name_H-M   'P 1'
#
loop_
_entity.id
_entity.type
_entity.pdbx_description
1 polymer ?
#
loop_
_entity_poly.entity_id
_entity_poly.type
_entity_poly.pdbx_seq_one_letter_code
_entity_poly.pdbx_strand_id
1 'polypeptide(L)'
;MNSYPALNDHFDEAWVFFGRDLTARMPTFRDADRATVVAWLSSIDTELLFGERWAEPPDAVVDDLSRLWANGKAIGLSASAVRWLQAAFRDGDPSEDPALVRDRERFVALLKSAIPRLPWREAMQPIGVIWSLGHDRELEYFAALADDPALHPKTRAEAAHYREICEDERAAREAQEGGIE
;
A
#
# COMPACT_ATOMS: atom_id res chain seq x y z
N MET A 1 -0.31 33.42 -1.72
CA MET A 1 -1.65 33.22 -1.13
C MET A 1 -1.81 31.73 -0.92
N ASN A 2 -2.09 31.28 0.31
CA ASN A 2 -2.45 29.87 0.52
C ASN A 2 -3.77 29.62 -0.19
N SER A 3 -3.74 28.79 -1.24
CA SER A 3 -4.92 28.40 -2.02
C SER A 3 -5.72 27.28 -1.37
N TYR A 4 -5.32 26.84 -0.17
CA TYR A 4 -5.97 25.78 0.57
C TYR A 4 -6.61 26.32 1.85
N PRO A 5 -7.86 25.93 2.13
CA PRO A 5 -8.50 26.17 3.42
C PRO A 5 -7.78 25.36 4.51
N ALA A 6 -7.86 25.83 5.75
CA ALA A 6 -7.34 25.09 6.89
C ALA A 6 -8.17 23.81 7.11
N LEU A 7 -7.53 22.69 7.40
CA LEU A 7 -8.26 21.47 7.79
C LEU A 7 -8.82 21.65 9.21
N ASN A 8 -10.04 21.18 9.46
CA ASN A 8 -10.64 21.19 10.79
C ASN A 8 -9.95 20.14 11.69
N ASP A 9 -9.91 20.37 13.00
CA ASP A 9 -9.38 19.43 14.00
C ASP A 9 -10.07 18.05 13.95
N HIS A 10 -11.31 17.99 13.47
CA HIS A 10 -12.08 16.76 13.28
C HIS A 10 -12.00 16.17 11.86
N PHE A 11 -11.12 16.70 11.00
CA PHE A 11 -11.06 16.30 9.59
C PHE A 11 -10.94 14.78 9.42
N ASP A 12 -10.01 14.14 10.13
CA ASP A 12 -9.76 12.70 9.97
C ASP A 12 -10.99 11.84 10.33
N GLU A 13 -11.71 12.20 11.41
CA GLU A 13 -12.92 11.50 11.85
C GLU A 13 -14.07 11.70 10.87
N ALA A 14 -14.31 12.95 10.46
CA ALA A 14 -15.34 13.31 9.48
C ALA A 14 -15.04 12.69 8.10
N TRP A 15 -13.78 12.66 7.70
CA TRP A 15 -13.33 12.14 6.41
C TRP A 15 -13.66 10.66 6.24
N VAL A 16 -13.60 9.85 7.30
CA VAL A 16 -13.99 8.42 7.23
C VAL A 16 -15.45 8.27 6.76
N PHE A 17 -16.36 9.10 7.27
CA PHE A 17 -17.77 9.03 6.90
C PHE A 17 -18.03 9.62 5.51
N PHE A 18 -17.52 10.83 5.24
CA PHE A 18 -17.77 11.53 3.99
C PHE A 18 -17.02 10.90 2.80
N GLY A 19 -15.80 10.41 3.01
CA GLY A 19 -14.99 9.73 2.00
C GLY A 19 -15.63 8.40 1.55
N ARG A 20 -16.39 7.72 2.43
CA ARG A 20 -17.17 6.53 2.04
C ARG A 20 -18.29 6.89 1.08
N ASP A 21 -19.01 7.99 1.33
CA ASP A 21 -20.04 8.49 0.43
C ASP A 21 -19.46 8.90 -0.93
N LEU A 22 -18.33 9.62 -0.93
CA LEU A 22 -17.60 9.98 -2.15
C LEU A 22 -17.23 8.74 -2.97
N THR A 23 -16.74 7.70 -2.30
CA THR A 23 -16.38 6.42 -2.94
C THR A 23 -17.59 5.67 -3.48
N ALA A 24 -18.76 5.81 -2.86
CA ALA A 24 -19.99 5.17 -3.35
C ALA A 24 -20.54 5.86 -4.61
N ARG A 25 -20.37 7.18 -4.72
CA ARG A 25 -20.78 7.96 -5.90
C ARG A 25 -19.86 7.77 -7.10
N MET A 26 -18.59 7.46 -6.84
CA MET A 26 -17.61 7.12 -7.86
C MET A 26 -17.18 5.67 -7.69
N PRO A 27 -17.92 4.67 -8.20
CA PRO A 27 -17.53 3.27 -8.07
C PRO A 27 -16.36 2.91 -9.00
N THR A 28 -16.29 3.51 -10.19
CA THR A 28 -15.30 3.21 -11.24
C THR A 28 -14.60 4.47 -11.76
N PHE A 29 -13.49 4.30 -12.49
CA PHE A 29 -12.77 5.44 -13.11
C PHE A 29 -13.62 6.25 -14.09
N ARG A 30 -14.73 5.69 -14.61
CA ARG A 30 -15.64 6.42 -15.51
C ARG A 30 -16.50 7.44 -14.77
N ASP A 31 -16.69 7.22 -13.48
CA ASP A 31 -17.51 8.07 -12.62
C ASP A 31 -16.67 9.17 -11.95
N ALA A 32 -15.33 9.12 -12.13
CA ALA A 32 -14.39 10.09 -11.59
C ALA A 32 -14.35 11.35 -12.46
N ASP A 33 -15.34 12.21 -12.28
CA ASP A 33 -15.43 13.50 -12.94
C ASP A 33 -15.61 14.66 -11.95
N ARG A 34 -15.28 15.87 -12.43
CA ARG A 34 -15.36 17.11 -11.64
C ARG A 34 -16.78 17.37 -11.12
N ALA A 35 -17.80 17.09 -11.93
CA ALA A 35 -19.19 17.38 -11.57
C ALA A 35 -19.65 16.53 -10.38
N THR A 36 -19.22 15.27 -10.32
CA THR A 36 -19.53 14.34 -9.25
C THR A 36 -18.89 14.77 -7.93
N VAL A 37 -17.63 15.23 -7.95
CA VAL A 37 -16.95 15.74 -6.75
C VAL A 37 -17.57 17.05 -6.27
N VAL A 38 -17.90 17.98 -7.17
CA VAL A 38 -18.62 19.21 -6.82
C VAL A 38 -19.99 18.90 -6.22
N ALA A 39 -20.77 18.00 -6.83
CA ALA A 39 -22.08 17.60 -6.32
C ALA A 39 -21.98 16.93 -4.94
N TRP A 40 -20.92 16.16 -4.69
CA TRP A 40 -20.65 15.60 -3.37
C TRP A 40 -20.28 16.69 -2.36
N LEU A 41 -19.35 17.60 -2.68
CA LEU A 41 -18.96 18.73 -1.82
C LEU A 41 -20.14 19.63 -1.45
N SER A 42 -21.08 19.83 -2.38
CA SER A 42 -22.32 20.59 -2.12
C SER A 42 -23.35 19.83 -1.27
N SER A 43 -23.14 18.54 -1.02
CA SER A 43 -24.07 17.68 -0.25
C SER A 43 -23.59 17.34 1.16
N ILE A 44 -22.38 17.77 1.53
CA ILE A 44 -21.77 17.51 2.83
C ILE A 44 -21.59 18.81 3.63
N ASP A 45 -21.37 18.66 4.93
CA ASP A 45 -21.00 19.79 5.79
C ASP A 45 -19.52 20.14 5.58
N THR A 46 -19.27 21.12 4.71
CA THR A 46 -17.91 21.60 4.40
C THR A 46 -17.26 22.31 5.58
N GLU A 47 -18.03 22.88 6.51
CA GLU A 47 -17.49 23.50 7.72
C GLU A 47 -16.91 22.45 8.67
N LEU A 48 -17.57 21.30 8.76
CA LEU A 48 -17.09 20.18 9.57
C LEU A 48 -15.77 19.61 9.05
N LEU A 49 -15.58 19.53 7.72
CA LEU A 49 -14.34 19.01 7.14
C LEU A 49 -13.24 20.08 7.06
N PHE A 50 -13.57 21.24 6.51
CA PHE A 50 -12.59 22.24 6.08
C PHE A 50 -12.65 23.53 6.89
N GLY A 51 -13.39 23.55 8.00
CA GLY A 51 -13.51 24.71 8.89
C GLY A 51 -14.19 25.93 8.26
N GLU A 52 -14.74 25.78 7.04
CA GLU A 52 -15.33 26.86 6.28
C GLU A 52 -16.51 26.34 5.44
N ARG A 53 -17.59 27.11 5.36
CA ARG A 53 -18.70 26.84 4.44
C ARG A 53 -18.41 27.42 3.08
N TRP A 54 -18.64 26.63 2.03
CA TRP A 54 -18.48 27.09 0.65
C TRP A 54 -19.83 27.20 -0.05
N ALA A 55 -20.08 28.35 -0.67
CA ALA A 55 -21.15 28.49 -1.65
C ALA A 55 -20.78 27.80 -2.97
N GLU A 56 -19.50 27.86 -3.34
CA GLU A 56 -18.91 27.14 -4.47
C GLU A 56 -17.57 26.52 -4.01
N PRO A 57 -17.34 25.21 -4.22
CA PRO A 57 -16.12 24.58 -3.75
C PRO A 57 -14.87 25.06 -4.51
N PRO A 58 -13.72 25.26 -3.84
CA PRO A 58 -12.48 25.66 -4.52
C PRO A 58 -12.00 24.61 -5.53
N ASP A 59 -11.60 25.04 -6.73
CA ASP A 59 -11.11 24.15 -7.80
C ASP A 59 -9.96 23.24 -7.36
N ALA A 60 -9.00 23.79 -6.60
CA ALA A 60 -7.86 23.03 -6.11
C ALA A 60 -8.28 21.86 -5.20
N VAL A 61 -9.32 22.04 -4.38
CA VAL A 61 -9.87 20.99 -3.52
C VAL A 61 -10.54 19.91 -4.39
N VAL A 62 -11.33 20.32 -5.37
CA VAL A 62 -12.02 19.40 -6.29
C VAL A 62 -11.03 18.51 -7.07
N ASP A 63 -9.97 19.12 -7.61
CA ASP A 63 -8.93 18.41 -8.35
C ASP A 63 -8.16 17.43 -7.45
N ASP A 64 -7.77 17.85 -6.26
CA ASP A 64 -7.02 17.00 -5.33
C ASP A 64 -7.85 15.83 -4.80
N LEU A 65 -9.13 16.04 -4.53
CA LEU A 65 -10.03 14.95 -4.14
C LEU A 65 -10.20 13.93 -5.27
N SER A 66 -10.27 14.39 -6.52
CA SER A 66 -10.31 13.50 -7.68
C SER A 66 -9.02 12.66 -7.77
N ARG A 67 -7.86 13.29 -7.57
CA ARG A 67 -6.56 12.60 -7.55
C ARG A 67 -6.44 11.64 -6.37
N LEU A 68 -6.90 12.04 -5.19
CA LEU A 68 -6.89 11.22 -3.98
C LEU A 68 -7.73 9.95 -4.17
N TRP A 69 -8.95 10.09 -4.70
CA TRP A 69 -9.80 8.94 -5.01
C TRP A 69 -9.16 8.02 -6.07
N ALA A 70 -8.61 8.59 -7.15
CA ALA A 70 -8.00 7.80 -8.22
C ALA A 70 -6.77 7.04 -7.73
N ASN A 71 -5.92 7.71 -6.94
CA ASN A 71 -4.79 7.08 -6.26
C ASN A 71 -5.25 5.95 -5.34
N GLY A 72 -6.29 6.18 -4.53
CA GLY A 72 -6.88 5.16 -3.65
C GLY A 72 -7.37 3.93 -4.41
N LYS A 73 -8.02 4.10 -5.57
CA LYS A 73 -8.42 2.97 -6.43
C LYS A 73 -7.23 2.22 -7.03
N ALA A 74 -6.21 2.94 -7.50
CA ALA A 74 -5.00 2.31 -8.02
C ALA A 74 -4.30 1.48 -6.94
N ILE A 75 -4.14 2.03 -5.73
CA ILE A 75 -3.59 1.31 -4.58
C ILE A 75 -4.44 0.08 -4.25
N GLY A 76 -5.77 0.22 -4.18
CA GLY A 76 -6.68 -0.89 -3.90
C GLY A 76 -6.60 -2.01 -4.95
N LEU A 77 -6.48 -1.66 -6.23
CA LEU A 77 -6.30 -2.61 -7.32
C LEU A 77 -4.95 -3.34 -7.19
N SER A 78 -3.86 -2.61 -7.00
CA SER A 78 -2.52 -3.19 -6.79
C SER A 78 -2.50 -4.13 -5.59
N ALA A 79 -3.07 -3.71 -4.46
CA ALA A 79 -3.17 -4.53 -3.26
C ALA A 79 -3.97 -5.82 -3.49
N SER A 80 -5.05 -5.74 -4.26
CA SER A 80 -5.89 -6.90 -4.60
C SER A 80 -5.20 -7.85 -5.57
N ALA A 81 -4.51 -7.32 -6.57
CA ALA A 81 -3.69 -8.11 -7.49
C ALA A 81 -2.55 -8.83 -6.76
N VAL A 82 -1.85 -8.14 -5.86
CA VAL A 82 -0.78 -8.72 -5.03
C VAL A 82 -1.33 -9.85 -4.16
N ARG A 83 -2.47 -9.65 -3.48
CA ARG A 83 -3.11 -10.72 -2.67
C ARG A 83 -3.55 -11.90 -3.51
N TRP A 84 -4.15 -11.64 -4.67
CA TRP A 84 -4.61 -12.69 -5.59
C TRP A 84 -3.45 -13.54 -6.11
N LEU A 85 -2.36 -12.90 -6.56
CA LEU A 85 -1.15 -13.58 -6.99
C LEU A 85 -0.48 -14.34 -5.84
N GLN A 86 -0.38 -13.75 -4.66
CA GLN A 86 0.16 -14.42 -3.47
C GLN A 86 -0.65 -15.68 -3.12
N ALA A 87 -1.98 -15.61 -3.16
CA ALA A 87 -2.85 -16.76 -2.91
C ALA A 87 -2.64 -17.89 -3.94
N ALA A 88 -2.48 -17.53 -5.22
CA ALA A 88 -2.19 -18.50 -6.28
C ALA A 88 -0.89 -19.30 -6.03
N PHE A 89 0.08 -18.74 -5.30
CA PHE A 89 1.30 -19.44 -4.90
C PHE A 89 1.21 -20.23 -3.59
N ARG A 90 0.11 -20.09 -2.83
CA ARG A 90 -0.14 -20.82 -1.57
C ARG A 90 -1.04 -22.04 -1.72
N ASP A 91 -1.92 -22.05 -2.72
CA ASP A 91 -2.95 -23.09 -2.91
C ASP A 91 -2.41 -24.40 -3.54
N GLY A 92 -1.10 -24.57 -3.63
CA GLY A 92 -0.45 -25.83 -4.02
C GLY A 92 0.94 -25.92 -3.39
N ASP A 93 1.44 -27.13 -3.15
CA ASP A 93 2.85 -27.30 -2.82
C ASP A 93 3.67 -26.84 -4.05
N PRO A 94 4.44 -25.74 -3.98
CA PRO A 94 5.24 -25.28 -5.09
C PRO A 94 6.25 -26.33 -5.57
N SER A 95 6.53 -27.36 -4.75
CA SER A 95 7.40 -28.48 -5.11
C SER A 95 6.86 -29.37 -6.24
N GLU A 96 5.55 -29.32 -6.54
CA GLU A 96 4.90 -30.21 -7.52
C GLU A 96 4.76 -29.61 -8.93
N ASP A 97 4.80 -28.28 -9.10
CA ASP A 97 4.75 -27.60 -10.40
C ASP A 97 5.95 -26.64 -10.62
N PRO A 98 6.95 -27.04 -11.43
CA PRO A 98 8.10 -26.19 -11.76
C PRO A 98 7.76 -24.85 -12.43
N ALA A 99 6.62 -24.74 -13.12
CA ALA A 99 6.17 -23.48 -13.71
C ALA A 99 5.74 -22.49 -12.61
N LEU A 100 5.04 -22.98 -11.59
CA LEU A 100 4.58 -22.19 -10.44
C LEU A 100 5.77 -21.63 -9.63
N VAL A 101 6.85 -22.41 -9.47
CA VAL A 101 8.10 -21.95 -8.83
C VAL A 101 8.70 -20.76 -9.60
N ARG A 102 8.81 -20.87 -10.93
CA ARG A 102 9.37 -19.80 -11.77
C ARG A 102 8.53 -18.55 -11.75
N ASP A 103 7.21 -18.67 -11.78
CA ASP A 103 6.32 -17.53 -11.73
C ASP A 103 6.30 -16.86 -10.35
N ARG A 104 6.45 -17.63 -9.28
CA ARG A 104 6.68 -17.09 -7.93
C ARG A 104 7.97 -16.29 -7.85
N GLU A 105 9.07 -16.82 -8.37
CA GLU A 105 10.37 -16.11 -8.40
C GLU A 105 10.29 -14.81 -9.22
N ARG A 106 9.63 -14.84 -10.38
CA ARG A 106 9.39 -13.65 -11.20
C ARG A 106 8.54 -12.62 -10.47
N PHE A 107 7.50 -13.06 -9.77
CA PHE A 107 6.65 -12.18 -8.99
C PHE A 107 7.42 -11.51 -7.85
N VAL A 108 8.21 -12.29 -7.09
CA VAL A 108 9.10 -11.75 -6.06
C VAL A 108 10.09 -10.75 -6.65
N ALA A 109 10.74 -11.07 -7.77
CA ALA A 109 11.65 -10.15 -8.45
C ALA A 109 10.97 -8.85 -8.89
N LEU A 110 9.72 -8.93 -9.37
CA LEU A 110 8.92 -7.76 -9.74
C LEU A 110 8.64 -6.89 -8.52
N LEU A 111 8.21 -7.48 -7.40
CA LEU A 111 7.98 -6.75 -6.15
C LEU A 111 9.26 -6.07 -5.65
N LYS A 112 10.38 -6.80 -5.65
CA LYS A 112 11.71 -6.25 -5.28
C LYS A 112 12.08 -5.03 -6.11
N SER A 113 11.85 -5.12 -7.42
CA SER A 113 12.15 -4.01 -8.33
C SER A 113 11.25 -2.80 -8.11
N ALA A 114 10.00 -2.99 -7.66
CA ALA A 114 9.03 -1.92 -7.50
C ALA A 114 9.22 -1.14 -6.19
N ILE A 115 9.53 -1.84 -5.08
CA ILE A 115 9.56 -1.27 -3.72
C ILE A 115 10.33 0.06 -3.60
N PRO A 116 11.54 0.22 -4.16
CA PRO A 116 12.29 1.48 -4.04
C PRO A 116 11.61 2.70 -4.67
N ARG A 117 10.61 2.48 -5.52
CA ARG A 117 9.89 3.53 -6.27
C ARG A 117 8.48 3.77 -5.73
N LEU A 118 8.02 2.94 -4.79
CA LEU A 118 6.70 3.07 -4.21
C LEU A 118 6.72 4.07 -3.05
N PRO A 119 5.66 4.85 -2.84
CA PRO A 119 5.49 5.56 -1.58
C PRO A 119 5.39 4.54 -0.42
N TRP A 120 5.78 4.98 0.78
CA TRP A 120 6.10 4.05 1.86
C TRP A 120 4.90 3.21 2.31
N ARG A 121 3.67 3.73 2.22
CA ARG A 121 2.45 3.00 2.63
C ARG A 121 2.19 1.83 1.68
N GLU A 122 2.50 2.03 0.41
CA GLU A 122 2.30 1.11 -0.70
C GLU A 122 3.41 0.06 -0.76
N ALA A 123 4.57 0.33 -0.17
CA ALA A 123 5.69 -0.62 -0.06
C ALA A 123 5.47 -1.68 1.03
N MET A 124 4.65 -1.42 2.06
CA MET A 124 4.50 -2.32 3.23
C MET A 124 3.98 -3.70 2.83
N GLN A 125 2.88 -3.77 2.08
CA GLN A 125 2.29 -5.04 1.68
C GLN A 125 3.23 -5.87 0.78
N PRO A 126 3.85 -5.32 -0.28
CA PRO A 126 4.87 -6.02 -1.05
C PRO A 126 6.03 -6.61 -0.23
N ILE A 127 6.53 -5.87 0.78
CA ILE A 127 7.60 -6.34 1.65
C ILE A 127 7.18 -7.62 2.40
N GLY A 128 6.01 -7.61 3.05
CA GLY A 128 5.50 -8.80 3.74
C GLY A 128 5.20 -9.97 2.80
N VAL A 129 4.80 -9.70 1.55
CA VAL A 129 4.58 -10.75 0.54
C VAL A 129 5.90 -11.42 0.14
N ILE A 130 6.96 -10.65 -0.07
CA ILE A 130 8.31 -11.19 -0.37
C ILE A 130 8.73 -12.14 0.75
N TRP A 131 8.61 -11.72 2.02
CA TRP A 131 8.95 -12.58 3.15
C TRP A 131 8.10 -13.85 3.13
N SER A 132 6.79 -13.74 2.96
CA SER A 132 5.89 -14.91 2.98
C SER A 132 6.13 -15.94 1.87
N LEU A 133 6.86 -15.58 0.82
CA LEU A 133 7.15 -16.45 -0.32
C LEU A 133 8.59 -16.95 -0.34
N GLY A 134 9.52 -16.17 0.23
CA GLY A 134 10.96 -16.48 0.23
C GLY A 134 11.56 -16.82 1.59
N HIS A 135 10.92 -16.42 2.70
CA HIS A 135 11.40 -16.58 4.08
C HIS A 135 12.84 -16.07 4.24
N ASP A 136 13.64 -16.75 5.05
CA ASP A 136 15.06 -16.49 5.33
C ASP A 136 15.99 -16.41 4.09
N ARG A 137 15.55 -16.90 2.91
CA ARG A 137 16.29 -16.73 1.64
C ARG A 137 16.33 -15.28 1.17
N GLU A 138 15.49 -14.42 1.75
CA GLU A 138 15.36 -13.02 1.39
C GLU A 138 16.08 -12.08 2.36
N LEU A 139 16.85 -12.63 3.31
CA LEU A 139 17.56 -11.87 4.33
C LEU A 139 18.43 -10.76 3.73
N GLU A 140 19.22 -11.07 2.72
CA GLU A 140 20.15 -10.13 2.09
C GLU A 140 19.40 -8.98 1.42
N TYR A 141 18.21 -9.26 0.87
CA TYR A 141 17.35 -8.23 0.30
C TYR A 141 16.77 -7.30 1.38
N PHE A 142 16.27 -7.86 2.49
CA PHE A 142 15.74 -7.05 3.59
C PHE A 142 16.83 -6.23 4.29
N ALA A 143 18.04 -6.78 4.44
CA ALA A 143 19.19 -6.03 4.93
C ALA A 143 19.51 -4.83 4.02
N ALA A 144 19.58 -5.06 2.70
CA ALA A 144 19.83 -3.98 1.73
C ALA A 144 18.78 -2.87 1.79
N LEU A 145 17.49 -3.20 1.91
CA LEU A 145 16.43 -2.21 2.07
C LEU A 145 16.51 -1.47 3.42
N ALA A 146 16.78 -2.19 4.51
CA ALA A 146 16.85 -1.61 5.85
C ALA A 146 17.98 -0.57 5.97
N ASP A 147 19.06 -0.76 5.22
CA ASP A 147 20.24 0.10 5.25
C ASP A 147 20.23 1.21 4.17
N ASP A 148 19.22 1.24 3.27
CA ASP A 148 19.18 2.21 2.16
C ASP A 148 18.75 3.63 2.61
N PRO A 149 19.67 4.61 2.65
CA PRO A 149 19.36 5.96 3.11
C PRO A 149 18.37 6.70 2.21
N ALA A 150 18.22 6.29 0.93
CA ALA A 150 17.30 6.90 -0.02
C ALA A 150 15.83 6.52 0.21
N LEU A 151 15.58 5.43 0.95
CA LEU A 151 14.22 5.00 1.27
C LEU A 151 13.61 5.79 2.43
N HIS A 152 12.28 5.84 2.45
CA HIS A 152 11.54 6.43 3.55
C HIS A 152 11.80 5.64 4.86
N PRO A 153 11.95 6.31 6.04
CA PRO A 153 12.27 5.64 7.30
C PRO A 153 11.31 4.49 7.68
N LYS A 154 10.01 4.63 7.36
CA LYS A 154 9.04 3.55 7.60
C LYS A 154 9.23 2.33 6.71
N THR A 155 9.66 2.52 5.45
CA THR A 155 10.01 1.41 4.55
C THR A 155 11.23 0.67 5.07
N ARG A 156 12.26 1.42 5.52
CA ARG A 156 13.43 0.83 6.17
C ARG A 156 13.08 0.07 7.45
N ALA A 157 12.24 0.64 8.30
CA ALA A 157 11.82 0.01 9.55
C ALA A 157 11.06 -1.31 9.30
N GLU A 158 10.17 -1.33 8.31
CA GLU A 158 9.47 -2.56 7.91
C GLU A 158 10.46 -3.61 7.38
N ALA A 159 11.43 -3.21 6.55
CA ALA A 159 12.46 -4.12 6.07
C ALA A 159 13.36 -4.63 7.21
N ALA A 160 13.70 -3.79 8.18
CA ALA A 160 14.46 -4.18 9.37
C ALA A 160 13.69 -5.21 10.21
N HIS A 161 12.38 -5.03 10.38
CA HIS A 161 11.54 -6.01 11.06
C HIS A 161 11.59 -7.40 10.38
N TYR A 162 11.44 -7.46 9.05
CA TYR A 162 11.53 -8.73 8.33
C TYR A 162 12.95 -9.29 8.26
N ARG A 163 13.98 -8.44 8.26
CA ARG A 163 15.36 -8.86 8.41
C ARG A 163 15.55 -9.62 9.73
N GLU A 164 15.09 -9.07 10.85
CA GLU A 164 15.19 -9.73 12.18
C GLU A 164 14.49 -11.10 12.16
N ILE A 165 13.28 -11.19 11.60
CA ILE A 165 12.56 -12.46 11.45
C ILE A 165 13.38 -13.47 10.62
N CYS A 166 13.97 -13.04 9.51
CA CYS A 166 14.79 -13.90 8.66
C CYS A 166 16.09 -14.35 9.35
N GLU A 167 16.70 -13.51 10.18
CA GLU A 167 17.87 -13.88 10.99
C GLU A 167 17.49 -14.98 12.01
N ASP A 168 16.36 -14.85 12.69
CA ASP A 168 15.83 -15.85 13.62
C ASP A 168 15.49 -17.18 12.91
N GLU A 169 14.81 -17.13 11.75
CA GLU A 169 14.48 -18.31 10.95
C GLU A 169 15.74 -19.06 10.48
N ARG A 170 16.77 -18.32 10.02
CA ARG A 170 18.04 -18.90 9.57
C ARG A 170 18.78 -19.57 10.72
N ALA A 171 18.88 -18.89 11.87
CA ALA A 171 19.50 -19.44 13.07
C ALA A 171 18.79 -20.71 13.57
N ALA A 172 17.45 -20.72 13.55
CA ALA A 172 16.67 -21.89 13.92
C ALA A 172 16.92 -23.08 12.99
N ARG A 173 17.04 -22.85 11.67
CA ARG A 173 17.38 -23.91 10.71
C ARG A 173 18.78 -24.47 10.95
N GLU A 174 19.78 -23.59 11.10
CA GLU A 174 21.16 -24.00 11.35
C GLU A 174 21.29 -24.81 12.65
N ALA A 175 20.55 -24.44 13.71
CA ALA A 175 20.51 -25.19 14.96
C ALA A 175 19.87 -26.58 14.81
N GLN A 176 18.85 -26.72 13.95
CA GLN A 176 18.24 -28.02 13.64
C GLN A 176 19.17 -28.91 12.82
N GLU A 177 19.89 -28.35 11.85
CA GLU A 177 20.83 -29.09 11.00
C GLU A 177 22.10 -29.49 11.78
N GLY A 178 22.58 -28.66 12.71
CA GLY A 178 23.75 -28.94 13.56
C GLY A 178 23.47 -29.83 14.79
N GLY A 179 22.20 -30.12 15.10
CA GLY A 179 21.79 -30.98 16.22
C GLY A 179 21.64 -32.47 15.87
N ILE A 180 22.00 -32.87 14.64
CA ILE A 180 21.94 -34.26 14.12
C ILE A 180 23.36 -34.90 14.10
N GLU A 181 24.25 -34.50 15.01
CA GLU A 181 25.52 -35.21 15.28
C GLU A 181 25.43 -36.09 16.53
#